data_AF-A0A8B8K6P6-F1
#
_entry.id   AF-A0A8B8K6P6-F1
#
_cell.length_a   1.000
_cell.length_b   1.000
_cell.length_c   1.000
_cell.angle_alpha   90.00
_cell.angle_beta   90.00
_cell.angle_gamma   90.00
#
_symmetry.space_group_name_H-M   'P 1'
#
loop_
_entity.id
_entity.type
_entity.pdbx_description
1 polymer ?
#
loop_
_entity_poly.entity_id
_entity_poly.type
_entity_poly.pdbx_seq_one_letter_code
_entity_poly.pdbx_strand_id
1 'polypeptide(L)'
;MLRFSEAEEKAVREFRSMPVDHQNRSFGGRVFRSPTLFEDMVKCILLCNCQWPRTLGMAQALCELQLELQNGSPRSVAVSGNPKVETDGFIPKTPAAKEIRRKGCDSSGVSTGGMFVKKKLEWEVDGNLPMDHLLESSSNMTLLPTDNGNSEELSLSADDSHLQVPNGKEYFNRTGNFPSPSELANLDESFLAKRCRLGYRAGYIIELARAIVEGKIQLGQLEELSKDASLSSYKQLEDQLKQIKGFGPFTRANVLMCLGYYHVIPTDTETIRHLKQVHSRKSTSQTILSDVKEIYGKYEPYQFLAYWSEIWDFYEKRFGKMNEMHPSDYKLITASNMRSASKNTRKRKIPC
;
A
#
# COMPACT_ATOMS: atom_id res chain seq x y z
N MET A 1 -5.16 15.35 -9.18
CA MET A 1 -6.63 15.25 -9.08
C MET A 1 -6.98 13.81 -8.76
N LEU A 2 -7.91 13.55 -7.83
CA LEU A 2 -8.31 12.17 -7.47
C LEU A 2 -9.51 11.76 -8.32
N ARG A 3 -9.63 10.46 -8.68
CA ARG A 3 -10.81 9.94 -9.39
C ARG A 3 -11.90 9.57 -8.39
N PHE A 4 -13.01 10.29 -8.41
CA PHE A 4 -14.22 9.99 -7.64
C PHE A 4 -15.39 9.76 -8.59
N SER A 5 -16.22 8.76 -8.32
CA SER A 5 -17.46 8.51 -9.07
C SER A 5 -18.69 8.51 -8.16
N GLU A 6 -19.84 8.86 -8.72
CA GLU A 6 -21.13 8.82 -8.01
C GLU A 6 -21.47 7.39 -7.56
N ALA A 7 -21.09 6.38 -8.34
CA ALA A 7 -21.31 4.98 -8.00
C ALA A 7 -20.56 4.56 -6.72
N GLU A 8 -19.31 4.99 -6.56
CA GLU A 8 -18.53 4.73 -5.34
C GLU A 8 -19.10 5.45 -4.13
N GLU A 9 -19.49 6.71 -4.30
CA GLU A 9 -20.13 7.49 -3.23
C GLU A 9 -21.44 6.83 -2.79
N LYS A 10 -22.24 6.32 -3.75
CA LYS A 10 -23.43 5.53 -3.47
C LYS A 10 -23.08 4.25 -2.70
N ALA A 11 -22.06 3.49 -3.15
CA ALA A 11 -21.62 2.27 -2.47
C ALA A 11 -21.18 2.52 -1.02
N VAL A 12 -20.45 3.62 -0.76
CA VAL A 12 -20.05 4.01 0.60
C VAL A 12 -21.26 4.35 1.47
N ARG A 13 -22.27 5.05 0.92
CA ARG A 13 -23.52 5.37 1.65
C ARG A 13 -24.35 4.13 1.95
N GLU A 14 -24.47 3.22 1.00
CA GLU A 14 -25.16 1.94 1.16
C GLU A 14 -24.48 1.09 2.24
N PHE A 15 -23.14 0.96 2.18
CA PHE A 15 -22.35 0.29 3.21
C PHE A 15 -22.61 0.86 4.61
N ARG A 16 -22.60 2.19 4.76
CA ARG A 16 -22.88 2.87 6.05
C ARG A 16 -24.30 2.65 6.57
N SER A 17 -25.24 2.38 5.66
CA SER A 17 -26.65 2.15 6.00
C SER A 17 -26.95 0.69 6.34
N MET A 18 -25.97 -0.21 6.22
CA MET A 18 -26.18 -1.63 6.51
C MET A 18 -26.45 -1.86 8.01
N PRO A 19 -27.46 -2.67 8.37
CA PRO A 19 -27.83 -2.99 9.74
C PRO A 19 -26.92 -4.09 10.34
N VAL A 20 -25.60 -3.99 10.12
CA VAL A 20 -24.62 -4.91 10.71
C VAL A 20 -24.06 -4.26 11.97
N ASP A 21 -23.91 -5.03 13.05
CA ASP A 21 -23.33 -4.54 14.30
C ASP A 21 -21.84 -4.21 14.06
N HIS A 22 -21.57 -2.92 13.86
CA HIS A 22 -20.23 -2.39 13.60
C HIS A 22 -19.87 -1.48 14.76
N GLN A 23 -18.90 -1.91 15.58
CA GLN A 23 -18.27 -1.06 16.59
C GLN A 23 -17.61 0.19 15.95
N ASN A 24 -17.40 0.17 14.62
CA ASN A 24 -16.72 1.20 13.84
C ASN A 24 -17.68 2.02 12.95
N ARG A 25 -18.79 2.52 13.51
CA ARG A 25 -19.68 3.52 12.85
C ARG A 25 -18.98 4.81 12.42
N SER A 26 -17.76 5.04 12.90
CA SER A 26 -16.96 6.24 12.70
C SER A 26 -16.24 6.32 11.36
N PHE A 27 -16.31 5.29 10.50
CA PHE A 27 -15.60 5.32 9.22
C PHE A 27 -16.25 6.28 8.21
N GLY A 28 -15.78 7.52 8.26
CA GLY A 28 -16.03 8.58 7.28
C GLY A 28 -15.15 8.49 6.03
N GLY A 29 -14.20 7.54 5.99
CA GLY A 29 -13.18 7.45 4.95
C GLY A 29 -13.70 7.06 3.57
N ARG A 30 -12.91 7.38 2.55
CA ARG A 30 -13.12 7.00 1.14
C ARG A 30 -11.95 6.16 0.66
N VAL A 31 -12.20 5.33 -0.34
CA VAL A 31 -11.13 4.70 -1.10
C VAL A 31 -10.60 5.72 -2.10
N PHE A 32 -9.35 6.14 -1.94
CA PHE A 32 -8.73 7.10 -2.84
C PHE A 32 -8.17 6.40 -4.07
N ARG A 33 -8.44 6.98 -5.23
CA ARG A 33 -7.93 6.52 -6.52
C ARG A 33 -7.02 7.54 -7.15
N SER A 34 -6.01 7.05 -7.84
CA SER A 34 -5.10 7.89 -8.60
C SER A 34 -5.84 8.62 -9.74
N PRO A 35 -5.31 9.77 -10.22
CA PRO A 35 -5.89 10.50 -11.35
C PRO A 35 -6.15 9.67 -12.62
N THR A 36 -5.42 8.56 -12.82
CA THR A 36 -5.61 7.66 -13.97
C THR A 36 -5.67 6.20 -13.54
N LEU A 37 -6.37 5.36 -14.31
CA LEU A 37 -6.37 3.91 -14.12
C LEU A 37 -4.96 3.31 -14.30
N PHE A 38 -4.17 3.87 -15.24
CA PHE A 38 -2.79 3.46 -15.45
C PHE A 38 -1.94 3.61 -14.18
N GLU A 39 -2.05 4.74 -13.50
CA GLU A 39 -1.31 4.99 -12.26
C GLU A 39 -1.71 4.01 -11.16
N ASP A 40 -3.00 3.70 -11.00
CA ASP A 40 -3.45 2.68 -10.06
C ASP A 40 -2.89 1.29 -10.41
N MET A 41 -2.92 0.91 -11.69
CA MET A 41 -2.34 -0.34 -12.18
C MET A 41 -0.84 -0.44 -11.88
N VAL A 42 -0.06 0.62 -12.17
CA VAL A 42 1.38 0.63 -11.89
C VAL A 42 1.64 0.57 -10.38
N LYS A 43 0.94 1.37 -9.56
CA LYS A 43 1.08 1.33 -8.10
C LYS A 43 0.75 -0.05 -7.52
N CYS A 44 -0.23 -0.76 -8.08
CA CYS A 44 -0.52 -2.15 -7.70
C CYS A 44 0.66 -3.09 -8.01
N ILE A 45 1.37 -2.91 -9.12
CA ILE A 45 2.61 -3.64 -9.42
C ILE A 45 3.70 -3.31 -8.38
N LEU A 46 3.82 -2.03 -8.00
CA LEU A 46 4.82 -1.58 -7.03
C LEU A 46 4.60 -2.18 -5.62
N LEU A 47 3.34 -2.36 -5.22
CA LEU A 47 2.95 -2.94 -3.93
C LEU A 47 3.31 -4.43 -3.81
N CYS A 48 3.31 -5.17 -4.93
CA CYS A 48 3.53 -6.61 -4.90
C CYS A 48 4.91 -6.97 -4.35
N ASN A 49 4.97 -7.84 -3.33
CA ASN A 49 6.21 -8.32 -2.70
C ASN A 49 7.18 -7.17 -2.33
N CYS A 50 6.66 -6.08 -1.78
CA CYS A 50 7.45 -4.89 -1.48
C CYS A 50 7.06 -4.31 -0.13
N GLN A 51 8.05 -3.79 0.60
CA GLN A 51 7.82 -3.05 1.83
C GLN A 51 7.35 -1.62 1.52
N TRP A 52 6.50 -1.06 2.38
CA TRP A 52 5.89 0.25 2.17
C TRP A 52 6.89 1.38 1.84
N PRO A 53 8.02 1.56 2.57
CA PRO A 53 8.99 2.61 2.23
C PRO A 53 9.60 2.45 0.84
N ARG A 54 9.83 1.20 0.40
CA ARG A 54 10.35 0.93 -0.94
C ARG A 54 9.30 1.21 -2.02
N THR A 55 8.04 0.89 -1.77
CA THR A 55 6.93 1.23 -2.67
C THR A 55 6.84 2.74 -2.88
N LEU A 56 6.88 3.52 -1.79
CA LEU A 56 6.90 4.98 -1.85
C LEU A 56 8.10 5.50 -2.64
N GLY A 57 9.31 4.98 -2.38
CA GLY A 57 10.51 5.38 -3.11
C GLY A 57 10.46 5.07 -4.61
N MET A 58 9.86 3.94 -5.01
CA MET A 58 9.65 3.62 -6.44
C MET A 58 8.62 4.56 -7.10
N ALA A 59 7.51 4.85 -6.42
CA ALA A 59 6.48 5.75 -6.93
C ALA A 59 7.01 7.19 -7.07
N GLN A 60 7.73 7.69 -6.06
CA GLN A 60 8.37 9.00 -6.11
C GLN A 60 9.38 9.08 -7.27
N ALA A 61 10.22 8.06 -7.45
CA ALA A 61 11.21 8.05 -8.53
C ALA A 61 10.58 8.04 -9.93
N LEU A 62 9.36 7.49 -10.09
CA LEU A 62 8.61 7.59 -11.35
C LEU A 62 8.12 9.03 -11.60
N CYS A 63 7.63 9.72 -10.57
CA CYS A 63 7.22 11.12 -10.69
C CYS A 63 8.41 12.06 -10.97
N GLU A 64 9.55 11.82 -10.34
CA GLU A 64 10.80 12.56 -10.64
C GLU A 64 11.25 12.33 -12.09
N LEU A 65 11.20 11.07 -12.56
CA LEU A 65 11.52 10.74 -13.95
C LEU A 65 10.59 11.47 -14.94
N GLN A 66 9.30 11.57 -14.63
CA GLN A 66 8.35 12.28 -15.48
C GLN A 66 8.77 13.75 -15.69
N LEU A 67 9.23 14.43 -14.64
CA LEU A 67 9.74 15.81 -14.74
C LEU A 67 11.00 15.88 -15.62
N GLU A 68 11.90 14.90 -15.54
CA GLU A 68 13.10 14.81 -16.38
C GLU A 68 12.77 14.62 -17.87
N LEU A 69 11.74 13.81 -18.17
CA LEU A 69 11.27 13.58 -19.53
C LEU A 69 10.67 14.84 -20.15
N GLN A 70 9.92 15.62 -19.37
CA GLN A 70 9.34 16.89 -19.83
C GLN A 70 10.40 17.95 -20.12
N ASN A 71 11.49 17.97 -19.34
CA ASN A 71 12.58 18.92 -19.52
C ASN A 71 13.59 18.50 -20.62
N GLY A 72 13.29 17.45 -21.39
CA GLY A 72 14.12 17.01 -22.53
C GLY A 72 15.45 16.38 -22.11
N SER A 73 15.58 15.92 -20.86
CA SER A 73 16.83 15.34 -20.35
C SER A 73 16.74 13.83 -20.09
N PRO A 74 16.70 12.97 -21.11
CA PRO A 74 17.08 11.58 -20.96
C PRO A 74 18.53 11.41 -21.44
N ARG A 75 19.52 11.93 -20.71
CA ARG A 75 20.93 11.58 -21.00
C ARG A 75 21.17 10.15 -20.55
N SER A 76 21.24 9.22 -21.52
CA SER A 76 21.99 7.98 -21.35
C SER A 76 23.42 8.36 -20.97
N VAL A 77 23.76 8.26 -19.69
CA VAL A 77 25.15 8.42 -19.26
C VAL A 77 25.89 7.16 -19.70
N ALA A 78 26.51 7.24 -20.88
CA ALA A 78 27.66 6.43 -21.21
C ALA A 78 28.70 6.66 -20.09
N VAL A 79 29.23 5.55 -19.58
CA VAL A 79 30.23 5.50 -18.51
C VAL A 79 31.40 6.44 -18.82
N SER A 80 31.57 7.51 -18.04
CA SER A 80 32.86 8.09 -17.74
C SER A 80 32.76 9.12 -16.60
N GLY A 81 33.57 8.94 -15.56
CA GLY A 81 33.89 9.95 -14.55
C GLY A 81 32.98 9.97 -13.32
N ASN A 82 33.51 9.50 -12.19
CA ASN A 82 32.97 9.77 -10.85
C ASN A 82 33.00 11.27 -10.55
N PRO A 83 31.92 11.81 -9.97
CA PRO A 83 32.06 12.70 -8.83
C PRO A 83 31.33 12.10 -7.62
N LYS A 84 32.04 11.97 -6.50
CA LYS A 84 31.45 11.67 -5.20
C LYS A 84 30.42 12.75 -4.86
N VAL A 85 29.15 12.38 -4.83
CA VAL A 85 28.11 13.09 -4.10
C VAL A 85 27.83 12.26 -2.87
N GLU A 86 28.24 12.75 -1.70
CA GLU A 86 27.92 12.15 -0.41
C GLU A 86 26.43 12.39 -0.12
N THR A 87 25.60 11.41 -0.49
CA THR A 87 24.25 11.31 0.06
C THR A 87 24.34 10.55 1.38
N ASP A 88 24.45 11.28 2.48
CA ASP A 88 24.25 10.72 3.80
C ASP A 88 22.75 10.45 3.98
N GLY A 89 22.37 9.19 3.79
CA GLY A 89 20.98 8.76 3.68
C GLY A 89 20.84 7.29 4.00
N PHE A 90 20.64 7.00 5.28
CA PHE A 90 20.11 5.76 5.87
C PHE A 90 20.26 4.48 5.01
N ILE A 91 21.42 3.83 5.12
CA ILE A 91 21.63 2.47 4.60
C ILE A 91 20.97 1.50 5.60
N PRO A 92 19.90 0.75 5.25
CA PRO A 92 19.42 -0.31 6.11
C PRO A 92 20.48 -1.40 6.17
N LYS A 93 21.15 -1.54 7.32
CA LYS A 93 22.06 -2.66 7.59
C LYS A 93 21.22 -3.91 7.88
N THR A 94 20.69 -4.56 6.84
CA THR A 94 20.19 -5.94 6.91
C THR A 94 20.26 -6.57 5.52
N PRO A 95 20.70 -7.84 5.35
CA PRO A 95 20.94 -8.41 4.04
C PRO A 95 19.65 -8.49 3.21
N ALA A 96 19.72 -8.10 1.94
CA ALA A 96 18.68 -8.40 0.97
C ALA A 96 18.52 -9.92 0.88
N ALA A 97 17.41 -10.46 1.39
CA ALA A 97 17.02 -11.83 1.07
C ALA A 97 16.90 -11.90 -0.45
N LYS A 98 17.75 -12.72 -1.08
CA LYS A 98 17.76 -12.94 -2.53
C LYS A 98 16.35 -13.33 -2.97
N GLU A 99 15.69 -12.47 -3.75
CA GLU A 99 14.47 -12.83 -4.48
C GLU A 99 14.84 -13.97 -5.45
N ILE A 100 14.40 -15.19 -5.15
CA ILE A 100 14.67 -16.36 -5.99
C ILE A 100 13.86 -16.22 -7.27
N ARG A 101 14.56 -16.08 -8.40
CA ARG A 101 14.00 -16.26 -9.75
C ARG A 101 13.28 -17.61 -9.83
N ARG A 102 11.96 -17.60 -10.10
CA ARG A 102 11.28 -18.80 -10.60
C ARG A 102 11.73 -19.01 -12.05
N LYS A 103 12.51 -20.06 -12.31
CA LYS A 103 12.78 -20.55 -13.68
C LYS A 103 11.45 -21.01 -14.28
N GLY A 104 11.13 -20.50 -15.47
CA GLY A 104 10.05 -21.04 -16.31
C GLY A 104 10.38 -22.47 -16.70
N CYS A 105 9.35 -23.32 -16.76
CA CYS A 105 9.43 -24.65 -17.33
C CYS A 105 8.67 -24.62 -18.65
N ASP A 106 9.41 -24.87 -19.72
CA ASP A 106 8.91 -24.97 -21.09
C ASP A 106 7.89 -26.10 -21.25
N SER A 107 6.95 -25.84 -22.15
CA SER A 107 5.93 -26.78 -22.62
C SER A 107 6.51 -27.90 -23.46
N SER A 108 6.30 -29.15 -23.07
CA SER A 108 6.11 -30.28 -24.01
C SER A 108 5.51 -31.52 -23.30
N GLY A 109 4.57 -32.19 -23.97
CA GLY A 109 4.37 -33.65 -23.86
C GLY A 109 3.43 -34.21 -22.78
N VAL A 110 2.31 -34.77 -23.25
CA VAL A 110 1.26 -35.56 -22.59
C VAL A 110 1.77 -36.74 -21.72
N SER A 111 1.17 -36.99 -20.54
CA SER A 111 0.46 -38.26 -20.17
C SER A 111 0.10 -38.36 -18.67
N THR A 112 -0.90 -39.20 -18.40
CA THR A 112 -1.72 -39.52 -17.22
C THR A 112 -1.06 -39.75 -15.85
N GLY A 113 -1.80 -39.31 -14.81
CA GLY A 113 -2.01 -40.06 -13.56
C GLY A 113 -0.97 -39.93 -12.45
N GLY A 114 -1.38 -39.44 -11.27
CA GLY A 114 -0.74 -39.77 -9.99
C GLY A 114 -0.10 -38.61 -9.22
N MET A 115 -0.78 -38.22 -8.15
CA MET A 115 -0.21 -37.88 -6.83
C MET A 115 1.02 -36.94 -6.79
N PHE A 116 0.78 -35.63 -6.60
CA PHE A 116 1.86 -34.66 -6.35
C PHE A 116 2.00 -34.32 -4.87
N VAL A 117 3.08 -34.84 -4.29
CA VAL A 117 3.63 -34.47 -2.98
C VAL A 117 4.08 -33.00 -3.01
N LYS A 118 3.46 -32.15 -2.19
CA LYS A 118 3.87 -30.75 -1.99
C LYS A 118 5.05 -30.69 -1.04
N LYS A 119 6.18 -30.13 -1.52
CA LYS A 119 7.35 -29.84 -0.69
C LYS A 119 7.08 -28.61 0.18
N LYS A 120 7.18 -28.88 1.48
CA LYS A 120 7.09 -28.04 2.67
C LYS A 120 8.09 -26.87 2.65
N LEU A 121 7.65 -25.68 3.05
CA LEU A 121 8.52 -24.57 3.47
C LEU A 121 7.94 -24.01 4.77
N GLU A 122 8.54 -24.39 5.89
CA GLU A 122 8.20 -23.91 7.23
C GLU A 122 8.72 -22.49 7.42
N TRP A 123 7.89 -21.63 8.01
CA TRP A 123 8.34 -20.44 8.72
C TRP A 123 8.01 -20.68 10.19
N GLU A 124 9.04 -20.70 11.04
CA GLU A 124 8.85 -20.67 12.49
C GLU A 124 8.51 -19.24 12.89
N VAL A 125 7.37 -19.04 13.57
CA VAL A 125 7.08 -17.83 14.33
C VAL A 125 7.08 -18.23 15.79
N ASP A 126 8.18 -17.86 16.45
CA ASP A 126 8.27 -17.89 17.90
C ASP A 126 7.54 -16.70 18.52
N GLY A 127 6.94 -16.95 19.68
CA GLY A 127 6.57 -15.92 20.65
C GLY A 127 5.10 -15.84 21.04
N ASN A 128 4.65 -16.84 21.79
CA ASN A 128 3.53 -16.72 22.75
C ASN A 128 3.80 -15.59 23.76
N LEU A 129 2.81 -14.72 24.02
CA LEU A 129 2.65 -14.04 25.32
C LEU A 129 1.15 -13.88 25.64
N PRO A 130 0.77 -13.93 26.94
CA PRO A 130 -0.62 -14.14 27.37
C PRO A 130 -1.46 -12.86 27.35
N MET A 131 -2.78 -13.06 27.34
CA MET A 131 -3.83 -12.06 27.32
C MET A 131 -4.26 -11.77 28.77
N ASP A 132 -4.13 -10.52 29.22
CA ASP A 132 -4.73 -10.07 30.48
C ASP A 132 -6.06 -9.37 30.18
N HIS A 133 -7.12 -10.01 30.67
CA HIS A 133 -8.45 -9.44 30.82
C HIS A 133 -8.44 -8.32 31.86
N LEU A 134 -9.09 -7.19 31.58
CA LEU A 134 -9.66 -6.34 32.64
C LEU A 134 -10.95 -5.67 32.14
N LEU A 135 -12.04 -6.11 32.77
CA LEU A 135 -13.37 -5.51 32.74
C LEU A 135 -13.40 -4.21 33.56
N GLU A 136 -14.27 -3.30 33.10
CA GLU A 136 -15.02 -2.25 33.79
C GLU A 136 -14.52 -1.66 35.13
N SER A 137 -14.41 -0.34 35.19
CA SER A 137 -15.20 0.44 36.16
C SER A 137 -15.26 1.93 35.81
N SER A 138 -16.46 2.46 35.98
CA SER A 138 -16.93 3.84 35.86
C SER A 138 -16.42 4.77 36.96
N SER A 139 -16.13 6.04 36.63
CA SER A 139 -16.40 7.18 37.53
C SER A 139 -16.54 8.49 36.75
N ASN A 140 -17.68 9.16 36.93
CA ASN A 140 -17.99 10.51 36.50
C ASN A 140 -17.15 11.56 37.25
N MET A 141 -16.77 12.68 36.61
CA MET A 141 -17.30 14.02 36.94
C MET A 141 -16.68 15.16 36.10
N THR A 142 -17.57 15.82 35.35
CA THR A 142 -17.91 17.26 35.45
C THR A 142 -17.05 18.32 34.74
N LEU A 143 -17.82 19.19 34.07
CA LEU A 143 -17.48 20.27 33.15
C LEU A 143 -17.30 21.64 33.86
N LEU A 144 -16.30 22.39 33.36
CA LEU A 144 -16.24 23.85 33.06
C LEU A 144 -16.19 24.88 34.23
N PRO A 145 -15.77 26.17 34.02
CA PRO A 145 -15.53 26.90 32.75
C PRO A 145 -14.27 27.83 32.65
N THR A 146 -14.03 28.28 31.40
CA THR A 146 -13.35 29.49 30.83
C THR A 146 -12.68 30.56 31.72
N ASP A 147 -11.49 31.10 31.33
CA ASP A 147 -11.34 32.42 30.66
C ASP A 147 -9.87 32.81 30.28
N ASN A 148 -9.77 33.62 29.23
CA ASN A 148 -8.74 34.54 28.67
C ASN A 148 -7.29 34.68 29.20
N GLY A 149 -6.34 34.85 28.24
CA GLY A 149 -5.51 36.07 28.16
C GLY A 149 -3.97 35.97 28.27
N ASN A 150 -3.29 36.35 27.18
CA ASN A 150 -1.92 36.88 27.03
C ASN A 150 -0.66 36.00 27.12
N SER A 151 -0.05 35.83 25.93
CA SER A 151 1.31 36.23 25.54
C SER A 151 2.42 36.33 26.59
N GLU A 152 3.38 35.40 26.53
CA GLU A 152 4.80 35.72 26.75
C GLU A 152 5.69 34.96 25.75
N GLU A 153 6.49 35.72 25.02
CA GLU A 153 7.61 35.25 24.21
C GLU A 153 8.67 34.62 25.12
N LEU A 154 9.12 33.40 24.80
CA LEU A 154 10.39 32.90 25.30
C LEU A 154 11.30 32.54 24.11
N SER A 155 12.13 33.50 23.76
CA SER A 155 13.29 33.33 22.88
C SER A 155 14.32 32.42 23.54
N LEU A 156 14.66 31.30 22.89
CA LEU A 156 15.88 30.54 23.17
C LEU A 156 16.54 30.16 21.84
N SER A 157 17.71 30.77 21.65
CA SER A 157 18.58 30.71 20.49
C SER A 157 19.36 29.39 20.38
N ALA A 158 19.34 28.85 19.15
CA ALA A 158 20.40 28.18 18.39
C ALA A 158 21.43 27.26 19.09
N ASP A 159 21.41 25.96 18.73
CA ASP A 159 22.49 25.27 17.99
C ASP A 159 21.99 23.85 17.60
N ASP A 160 21.43 23.64 16.41
CA ASP A 160 22.05 23.21 15.13
C ASP A 160 22.73 21.81 15.10
N SER A 161 22.06 20.85 14.45
CA SER A 161 22.65 19.94 13.45
C SER A 161 21.54 19.16 12.72
N HIS A 162 20.91 19.88 11.79
CA HIS A 162 20.39 19.46 10.48
C HIS A 162 19.97 17.99 10.21
N LEU A 163 18.66 17.77 10.17
CA LEU A 163 17.96 17.10 9.06
C LEU A 163 16.60 17.80 8.86
N GLN A 164 16.66 19.03 8.35
CA GLN A 164 15.46 19.79 8.00
C GLN A 164 14.83 19.15 6.76
N VAL A 165 13.63 18.60 6.92
CA VAL A 165 12.77 18.27 5.78
C VAL A 165 12.46 19.58 5.07
N PRO A 166 12.70 19.69 3.75
CA PRO A 166 12.49 20.93 3.03
C PRO A 166 11.03 21.37 3.16
N ASN A 167 10.86 22.67 3.39
CA ASN A 167 9.58 23.36 3.56
C ASN A 167 8.58 22.89 2.49
N GLY A 168 7.29 22.71 2.79
CA GLY A 168 6.33 22.04 1.88
C GLY A 168 6.29 22.58 0.44
N LYS A 169 6.71 23.84 0.21
CA LYS A 169 6.90 24.44 -1.12
C LYS A 169 8.06 23.85 -1.94
N GLU A 170 9.15 23.44 -1.31
CA GLU A 170 10.28 22.81 -2.01
C GLU A 170 10.00 21.36 -2.42
N TYR A 171 9.14 20.65 -1.69
CA TYR A 171 8.74 19.27 -2.01
C TYR A 171 7.99 19.18 -3.36
N PHE A 172 7.15 20.17 -3.66
CA PHE A 172 6.45 20.27 -4.94
C PHE A 172 7.35 20.74 -6.09
N ASN A 173 8.43 21.49 -5.82
CA ASN A 173 9.31 22.03 -6.87
C ASN A 173 10.20 20.97 -7.54
N ARG A 174 10.28 19.74 -7.00
CA ARG A 174 11.13 18.66 -7.53
C ARG A 174 10.36 17.40 -7.96
N THR A 175 9.04 17.41 -7.88
CA THR A 175 8.21 16.23 -8.12
C THR A 175 7.31 16.47 -9.34
N GLY A 176 7.47 15.68 -10.40
CA GLY A 176 6.60 15.72 -11.56
C GLY A 176 5.25 15.02 -11.35
N ASN A 177 4.45 14.95 -12.41
CA ASN A 177 3.26 14.10 -12.43
C ASN A 177 3.64 12.62 -12.45
N PHE A 178 2.68 11.73 -12.22
CA PHE A 178 2.92 10.32 -12.54
C PHE A 178 3.06 10.16 -14.07
N PRO A 179 4.05 9.40 -14.57
CA PRO A 179 4.27 9.28 -16.01
C PRO A 179 3.11 8.58 -16.70
N SER A 180 2.77 9.05 -17.89
CA SER A 180 1.78 8.46 -18.79
C SER A 180 2.30 7.20 -19.48
N PRO A 181 1.40 6.35 -20.04
CA PRO A 181 1.82 5.20 -20.86
C PRO A 181 2.75 5.61 -22.00
N SER A 182 2.46 6.70 -22.71
CA SER A 182 3.26 7.18 -23.84
C SER A 182 4.67 7.62 -23.45
N GLU A 183 4.83 8.23 -22.27
CA GLU A 183 6.14 8.62 -21.73
C GLU A 183 7.00 7.40 -21.38
N LEU A 184 6.38 6.31 -20.92
CA LEU A 184 7.11 5.09 -20.52
C LEU A 184 7.35 4.10 -21.68
N ALA A 185 6.43 4.01 -22.65
CA ALA A 185 6.44 2.96 -23.67
C ALA A 185 7.73 2.90 -24.50
N ASN A 186 8.36 4.05 -24.72
CA ASN A 186 9.58 4.20 -25.53
C ASN A 186 10.88 4.08 -24.72
N LEU A 187 10.81 3.91 -23.40
CA LEU A 187 11.99 3.76 -22.57
C LEU A 187 12.55 2.32 -22.65
N ASP A 188 13.85 2.22 -22.39
CA ASP A 188 14.51 0.94 -22.18
C ASP A 188 14.18 0.38 -20.79
N GLU A 189 13.94 -0.93 -20.71
CA GLU A 189 13.60 -1.61 -19.46
C GLU A 189 14.72 -1.50 -18.44
N SER A 190 15.98 -1.68 -18.85
CA SER A 190 17.14 -1.65 -17.95
C SER A 190 17.39 -0.25 -17.41
N PHE A 191 17.17 0.77 -18.25
CA PHE A 191 17.18 2.17 -17.84
C PHE A 191 16.11 2.43 -16.77
N LEU A 192 14.86 2.08 -17.03
CA LEU A 192 13.76 2.31 -16.08
C LEU A 192 13.99 1.55 -14.76
N ALA A 193 14.45 0.30 -14.84
CA ALA A 193 14.79 -0.52 -13.68
C ALA A 193 15.85 0.13 -12.80
N LYS A 194 16.89 0.70 -13.41
CA LYS A 194 18.00 1.36 -12.71
C LYS A 194 17.59 2.73 -12.16
N ARG A 195 17.00 3.60 -12.99
CA ARG A 195 16.62 4.98 -12.63
C ARG A 195 15.58 5.04 -11.53
N CYS A 196 14.58 4.17 -11.58
CA CYS A 196 13.46 4.16 -10.63
C CYS A 196 13.55 3.01 -9.60
N ARG A 197 14.65 2.23 -9.60
CA ARG A 197 14.92 1.13 -8.65
C ARG A 197 13.82 0.06 -8.61
N LEU A 198 13.17 -0.18 -9.76
CA LEU A 198 11.99 -1.04 -9.88
C LEU A 198 12.31 -2.54 -9.81
N GLY A 199 13.54 -2.92 -10.16
CA GLY A 199 13.93 -4.33 -10.32
C GLY A 199 13.13 -4.98 -11.45
N TYR A 200 12.69 -6.23 -11.24
CA TYR A 200 11.91 -6.99 -12.23
C TYR A 200 10.58 -6.34 -12.64
N ARG A 201 10.08 -5.38 -11.85
CA ARG A 201 8.81 -4.69 -12.11
C ARG A 201 8.89 -3.77 -13.33
N ALA A 202 10.09 -3.30 -13.69
CA ALA A 202 10.30 -2.42 -14.84
C ALA A 202 9.77 -3.06 -16.12
N GLY A 203 10.08 -4.34 -16.37
CA GLY A 203 9.59 -5.06 -17.55
C GLY A 203 8.08 -5.12 -17.61
N TYR A 204 7.40 -5.38 -16.48
CA TYR A 204 5.93 -5.41 -16.44
C TYR A 204 5.32 -4.03 -16.74
N ILE A 205 5.94 -2.96 -16.23
CA ILE A 205 5.47 -1.59 -16.42
C ILE A 205 5.66 -1.15 -17.88
N ILE A 206 6.82 -1.43 -18.49
CA ILE A 206 7.09 -1.13 -19.90
C ILE A 206 6.14 -1.92 -20.81
N GLU A 207 5.94 -3.21 -20.53
CA GLU A 207 5.04 -4.08 -21.30
C GLU A 207 3.59 -3.58 -21.23
N LEU A 208 3.12 -3.20 -20.03
CA LEU A 208 1.81 -2.59 -19.83
C LEU A 208 1.67 -1.27 -20.60
N ALA A 209 2.66 -0.37 -20.48
CA ALA A 209 2.66 0.92 -21.15
C ALA A 209 2.57 0.77 -22.68
N ARG A 210 3.38 -0.13 -23.26
CA ARG A 210 3.35 -0.45 -24.70
C ARG A 210 2.01 -1.03 -25.13
N ALA A 211 1.47 -2.00 -24.38
CA ALA A 211 0.18 -2.59 -24.70
C ALA A 211 -0.96 -1.57 -24.71
N ILE A 212 -0.91 -0.54 -23.85
CA ILE A 212 -1.87 0.56 -23.85
C ILE A 212 -1.67 1.47 -25.07
N VAL A 213 -0.43 1.89 -25.36
CA VAL A 213 -0.11 2.76 -26.50
C VAL A 213 -0.45 2.09 -27.84
N GLU A 214 -0.22 0.78 -27.95
CA GLU A 214 -0.55 -0.03 -29.12
C GLU A 214 -2.06 -0.35 -29.23
N GLY A 215 -2.88 0.06 -28.25
CA GLY A 215 -4.32 -0.17 -28.23
C GLY A 215 -4.75 -1.60 -27.88
N LYS A 216 -3.82 -2.48 -27.49
CA LYS A 216 -4.13 -3.85 -27.01
C LYS A 216 -4.89 -3.83 -25.69
N ILE A 217 -4.61 -2.84 -24.83
CA ILE A 217 -5.35 -2.60 -23.59
C ILE A 217 -5.98 -1.21 -23.66
N GLN A 218 -7.31 -1.16 -23.68
CA GLN A 218 -8.05 0.10 -23.79
C GLN A 218 -8.58 0.51 -22.41
N LEU A 219 -7.85 1.39 -21.73
CA LEU A 219 -8.19 1.82 -20.36
C LEU A 219 -9.61 2.40 -20.24
N GLY A 220 -10.04 3.21 -21.21
CA GLY A 220 -11.39 3.78 -21.23
C GLY A 220 -12.49 2.71 -21.32
N GLN A 221 -12.25 1.59 -22.01
CA GLN A 221 -13.19 0.48 -22.06
C GLN A 221 -13.27 -0.25 -20.71
N LEU A 222 -12.13 -0.42 -20.02
CA LEU A 222 -12.10 -1.00 -18.67
C LEU A 222 -12.89 -0.13 -17.69
N GLU A 223 -12.71 1.19 -17.76
CA GLU A 223 -13.44 2.14 -16.92
C GLU A 223 -14.95 2.15 -17.26
N GLU A 224 -15.32 2.08 -18.54
CA GLU A 224 -16.73 2.04 -18.95
C GLU A 224 -17.42 0.76 -18.45
N LEU A 225 -16.78 -0.40 -18.63
CA LEU A 225 -17.26 -1.68 -18.12
C LEU A 225 -17.41 -1.67 -16.60
N SER A 226 -16.59 -0.91 -15.87
CA SER A 226 -16.67 -0.83 -14.41
C SER A 226 -17.87 -0.04 -13.88
N LYS A 227 -18.51 0.79 -14.72
CA LYS A 227 -19.70 1.56 -14.31
C LYS A 227 -20.90 0.68 -14.03
N ASP A 228 -20.99 -0.46 -14.71
CA ASP A 228 -21.98 -1.49 -14.41
C ASP A 228 -21.43 -2.40 -13.30
N ALA A 229 -21.93 -2.25 -12.08
CA ALA A 229 -21.51 -3.01 -10.90
C ALA A 229 -22.04 -4.46 -10.87
N SER A 230 -22.21 -5.09 -12.04
CA SER A 230 -22.71 -6.46 -12.18
C SER A 230 -21.60 -7.50 -12.02
N LEU A 231 -21.98 -8.72 -11.60
CA LEU A 231 -21.04 -9.84 -11.50
C LEU A 231 -20.48 -10.27 -12.87
N SER A 232 -21.24 -10.06 -13.95
CA SER A 232 -20.76 -10.30 -15.32
C SER A 232 -19.65 -9.33 -15.71
N SER A 233 -19.82 -8.04 -15.45
CA SER A 233 -18.83 -7.01 -15.74
C SER A 233 -17.57 -7.21 -14.91
N TYR A 234 -17.72 -7.60 -13.64
CA TYR A 234 -16.60 -8.04 -12.80
C TYR A 234 -15.79 -9.17 -13.43
N LYS A 235 -16.44 -10.26 -13.84
CA LYS A 235 -15.75 -11.44 -14.43
C LYS A 235 -15.01 -11.08 -15.71
N GLN A 236 -15.64 -10.28 -16.59
CA GLN A 236 -15.02 -9.81 -17.81
C GLN A 236 -13.76 -8.98 -17.53
N LEU A 237 -13.83 -8.05 -16.58
CA LEU A 237 -12.68 -7.26 -16.15
C LEU A 237 -11.60 -8.15 -15.51
N GLU A 238 -11.98 -9.10 -14.68
CA GLU A 238 -11.03 -10.03 -14.05
C GLU A 238 -10.26 -10.85 -15.09
N ASP A 239 -10.97 -11.38 -16.10
CA ASP A 239 -10.40 -12.17 -17.19
C ASP A 239 -9.44 -11.34 -18.07
N GLN A 240 -9.81 -10.09 -18.36
CA GLN A 240 -8.93 -9.17 -19.10
C GLN A 240 -7.68 -8.82 -18.30
N LEU A 241 -7.83 -8.45 -17.02
CA LEU A 241 -6.71 -8.12 -16.14
C LEU A 241 -5.79 -9.32 -15.91
N LYS A 242 -6.31 -10.54 -15.94
CA LYS A 242 -5.54 -11.79 -15.80
C LYS A 242 -4.56 -12.05 -16.94
N GLN A 243 -4.82 -11.50 -18.13
CA GLN A 243 -3.89 -11.61 -19.27
C GLN A 243 -2.68 -10.68 -19.14
N ILE A 244 -2.72 -9.70 -18.24
CA ILE A 244 -1.65 -8.72 -18.07
C ILE A 244 -0.53 -9.33 -17.23
N LYS A 245 0.69 -9.31 -17.76
CA LYS A 245 1.86 -9.81 -17.03
C LYS A 245 2.09 -9.00 -15.76
N GLY A 246 2.35 -9.72 -14.66
CA GLY A 246 2.46 -9.11 -13.33
C GLY A 246 1.14 -8.98 -12.58
N PHE A 247 -0.01 -9.30 -13.20
CA PHE A 247 -1.33 -9.19 -12.57
C PHE A 247 -1.75 -10.52 -11.91
N GLY A 248 -1.13 -10.79 -10.76
CA GLY A 248 -1.55 -11.88 -9.88
C GLY A 248 -2.89 -11.60 -9.19
N PRO A 249 -3.46 -12.59 -8.46
CA PRO A 249 -4.75 -12.41 -7.77
C PRO A 249 -4.81 -11.16 -6.88
N PHE A 250 -3.74 -10.89 -6.13
CA PHE A 250 -3.62 -9.68 -5.30
C PHE A 250 -3.67 -8.38 -6.12
N THR A 251 -2.90 -8.30 -7.21
CA THR A 251 -2.85 -7.14 -8.08
C THR A 251 -4.20 -6.87 -8.72
N ARG A 252 -4.87 -7.91 -9.24
CA ARG A 252 -6.19 -7.79 -9.87
C ARG A 252 -7.24 -7.32 -8.87
N ALA A 253 -7.26 -7.91 -7.67
CA ALA A 253 -8.20 -7.50 -6.63
C ALA A 253 -8.01 -6.02 -6.26
N ASN A 254 -6.78 -5.52 -6.14
CA ASN A 254 -6.53 -4.09 -5.90
C ASN A 254 -7.02 -3.21 -7.06
N VAL A 255 -6.74 -3.59 -8.31
CA VAL A 255 -7.17 -2.81 -9.48
C VAL A 255 -8.70 -2.78 -9.59
N LEU A 256 -9.37 -3.92 -9.38
CA LEU A 256 -10.83 -4.03 -9.39
C LEU A 256 -11.47 -3.23 -8.23
N MET A 257 -10.81 -3.21 -7.07
CA MET A 257 -11.20 -2.35 -5.95
C MET A 257 -11.09 -0.86 -6.33
N CYS A 258 -10.03 -0.44 -7.03
CA CYS A 258 -9.92 0.90 -7.63
C CYS A 258 -10.91 1.15 -8.79
N LEU A 259 -11.63 0.12 -9.25
CA LEU A 259 -12.73 0.24 -10.21
C LEU A 259 -14.10 0.19 -9.53
N GLY A 260 -14.15 0.21 -8.19
CA GLY A 260 -15.39 0.25 -7.41
C GLY A 260 -15.94 -1.12 -7.01
N TYR A 261 -15.22 -2.21 -7.29
CA TYR A 261 -15.64 -3.56 -6.89
C TYR A 261 -15.11 -3.88 -5.49
N TYR A 262 -15.99 -3.81 -4.50
CA TYR A 262 -15.65 -4.01 -3.09
C TYR A 262 -15.91 -5.41 -2.53
N HIS A 263 -16.38 -6.34 -3.36
CA HIS A 263 -16.77 -7.67 -2.89
C HIS A 263 -15.60 -8.63 -2.69
N VAL A 264 -14.41 -8.28 -3.20
CA VAL A 264 -13.17 -9.05 -3.01
C VAL A 264 -12.15 -8.22 -2.26
N ILE A 265 -11.60 -8.80 -1.19
CA ILE A 265 -10.53 -8.18 -0.41
C ILE A 265 -9.18 -8.55 -1.04
N PRO A 266 -8.30 -7.58 -1.37
CA PRO A 266 -6.95 -7.87 -1.83
C PRO A 266 -6.08 -8.39 -0.66
N THR A 267 -6.09 -9.70 -0.45
CA THR A 267 -5.45 -10.33 0.72
C THR A 267 -3.93 -10.42 0.58
N ASP A 268 -3.22 -10.06 1.64
CA ASP A 268 -1.76 -10.10 1.73
C ASP A 268 -1.29 -10.45 3.16
N THR A 269 0.01 -10.30 3.43
CA THR A 269 0.59 -10.53 4.76
C THR A 269 0.03 -9.59 5.83
N GLU A 270 -0.32 -8.37 5.44
CA GLU A 270 -0.92 -7.39 6.35
C GLU A 270 -2.34 -7.79 6.74
N THR A 271 -3.10 -8.34 5.80
CA THR A 271 -4.40 -8.95 6.06
C THR A 271 -4.28 -10.09 7.07
N ILE A 272 -3.31 -11.00 6.91
CA ILE A 272 -3.07 -12.10 7.88
C ILE A 272 -2.77 -11.53 9.28
N ARG A 273 -1.89 -10.52 9.37
CA ARG A 273 -1.55 -9.86 10.64
C ARG A 273 -2.79 -9.26 11.30
N HIS A 274 -3.60 -8.55 10.53
CA HIS A 274 -4.80 -7.88 11.00
C HIS A 274 -5.82 -8.89 11.55
N LEU A 275 -6.11 -9.97 10.82
CA LEU A 275 -6.98 -11.04 11.28
C LEU A 275 -6.49 -11.69 12.58
N LYS A 276 -5.16 -11.87 12.72
CA LYS A 276 -4.58 -12.40 13.95
C LYS A 276 -4.77 -11.47 15.14
N GLN A 277 -4.60 -10.16 14.95
CA GLN A 277 -4.61 -9.20 16.06
C GLN A 277 -6.01 -8.71 16.46
N VAL A 278 -6.93 -8.59 15.49
CA VAL A 278 -8.27 -8.06 15.73
C VAL A 278 -9.30 -9.17 15.90
N HIS A 279 -9.18 -10.27 15.15
CA HIS A 279 -10.13 -11.38 15.18
C HIS A 279 -9.62 -12.61 15.91
N SER A 280 -8.40 -12.57 16.47
CA SER A 280 -7.72 -13.73 17.09
C SER A 280 -7.66 -14.96 16.18
N ARG A 281 -7.66 -14.77 14.85
CA ARG A 281 -7.64 -15.85 13.86
C ARG A 281 -6.21 -16.25 13.51
N LYS A 282 -5.91 -17.55 13.59
CA LYS A 282 -4.60 -18.11 13.19
C LYS A 282 -4.53 -18.35 11.68
N SER A 283 -4.78 -17.31 10.91
CA SER A 283 -4.82 -17.38 9.45
C SER A 283 -3.43 -17.66 8.85
N THR A 284 -3.42 -18.39 7.74
CA THR A 284 -2.23 -18.66 6.92
C THR A 284 -2.49 -18.24 5.47
N SER A 285 -1.47 -18.26 4.61
CA SER A 285 -1.67 -18.01 3.17
C SER A 285 -2.68 -18.98 2.52
N GLN A 286 -2.92 -20.14 3.11
CA GLN A 286 -3.85 -21.16 2.61
C GLN A 286 -5.28 -20.95 3.12
N THR A 287 -5.46 -20.42 4.33
CA THR A 287 -6.78 -20.27 4.97
C THR A 287 -7.34 -18.86 4.88
N ILE A 288 -6.51 -17.87 4.53
CA ILE A 288 -6.91 -16.45 4.56
C ILE A 288 -8.20 -16.16 3.78
N LEU A 289 -8.41 -16.80 2.63
CA LEU A 289 -9.62 -16.58 1.83
C LEU A 289 -10.89 -17.07 2.53
N SER A 290 -10.84 -18.23 3.20
CA SER A 290 -12.00 -18.73 3.97
C SER A 290 -12.24 -17.87 5.20
N ASP A 291 -11.18 -17.47 5.90
CA ASP A 291 -11.26 -16.67 7.12
C ASP A 291 -11.84 -15.29 6.82
N VAL A 292 -11.39 -14.65 5.74
CA VAL A 292 -11.95 -13.39 5.24
C VAL A 292 -13.44 -13.54 4.90
N LYS A 293 -13.82 -14.62 4.22
CA LYS A 293 -15.21 -14.87 3.86
C LYS A 293 -16.10 -15.06 5.09
N GLU A 294 -15.62 -15.78 6.10
CA GLU A 294 -16.36 -16.02 7.35
C GLU A 294 -16.59 -14.71 8.13
N ILE A 295 -15.57 -13.84 8.20
CA ILE A 295 -15.61 -12.60 8.99
C ILE A 295 -16.38 -11.50 8.25
N TYR A 296 -16.04 -11.28 6.98
CA TYR A 296 -16.51 -10.14 6.20
C TYR A 296 -17.66 -10.47 5.26
N GLY A 297 -18.01 -11.75 5.04
CA GLY A 297 -19.07 -12.15 4.11
C GLY A 297 -20.43 -11.52 4.40
N LYS A 298 -20.72 -11.21 5.67
CA LYS A 298 -21.94 -10.50 6.11
C LYS A 298 -22.08 -9.08 5.56
N TYR A 299 -21.03 -8.51 4.99
CA TYR A 299 -21.04 -7.16 4.41
C TYR A 299 -21.23 -7.15 2.89
N GLU A 300 -21.62 -8.25 2.27
CA GLU A 300 -21.80 -8.31 0.80
C GLU A 300 -22.73 -7.20 0.27
N PRO A 301 -22.35 -6.49 -0.82
CA PRO A 301 -21.13 -6.62 -1.65
C PRO A 301 -19.95 -5.70 -1.23
N TYR A 302 -19.93 -5.17 -0.02
CA TYR A 302 -18.98 -4.17 0.50
C TYR A 302 -17.91 -4.75 1.45
N GLN A 303 -17.55 -6.02 1.29
CA GLN A 303 -16.60 -6.72 2.18
C GLN A 303 -15.27 -5.96 2.34
N PHE A 304 -14.73 -5.41 1.25
CA PHE A 304 -13.51 -4.60 1.29
C PHE A 304 -13.69 -3.31 2.08
N LEU A 305 -14.83 -2.61 1.96
CA LEU A 305 -15.07 -1.37 2.71
C LEU A 305 -15.12 -1.64 4.22
N ALA A 306 -15.71 -2.77 4.62
CA ALA A 306 -15.72 -3.20 6.02
C ALA A 306 -14.31 -3.49 6.55
N TYR A 307 -13.54 -4.28 5.82
CA TYR A 307 -12.14 -4.56 6.15
C TYR A 307 -11.28 -3.29 6.19
N TRP A 308 -11.44 -2.43 5.19
CA TRP A 308 -10.70 -1.18 5.07
C TRP A 308 -11.05 -0.21 6.21
N SER A 309 -12.32 -0.17 6.62
CA SER A 309 -12.76 0.58 7.79
C SER A 309 -12.11 0.06 9.07
N GLU A 310 -12.06 -1.26 9.26
CA GLU A 310 -11.52 -1.87 10.47
C GLU A 310 -10.00 -1.74 10.56
N ILE A 311 -9.28 -1.92 9.45
CA ILE A 311 -7.84 -1.72 9.42
C ILE A 311 -7.49 -0.25 9.69
N TRP A 312 -8.25 0.69 9.12
CA TRP A 312 -8.01 2.12 9.33
C TRP A 312 -8.22 2.53 10.79
N ASP A 313 -9.33 2.11 11.40
CA ASP A 313 -9.61 2.35 12.81
C ASP A 313 -8.52 1.74 13.72
N PHE A 314 -8.06 0.53 13.40
CA PHE A 314 -6.96 -0.10 14.12
C PHE A 314 -5.67 0.73 14.07
N TYR A 315 -5.33 1.27 12.89
CA TYR A 315 -4.15 2.12 12.73
C TYR A 315 -4.32 3.47 13.44
N GLU A 316 -5.47 4.13 13.33
CA GLU A 316 -5.73 5.42 14.00
C GLU A 316 -5.69 5.29 15.53
N LYS A 317 -6.18 4.18 16.10
CA LYS A 317 -6.06 3.90 17.54
C LYS A 317 -4.61 3.81 18.02
N ARG A 318 -3.66 3.50 17.14
CA ARG A 318 -2.24 3.34 17.49
C ARG A 318 -1.38 4.55 17.15
N PHE A 319 -1.63 5.19 16.02
CA PHE A 319 -0.79 6.27 15.50
C PHE A 319 -1.44 7.66 15.65
N GLY A 320 -2.68 7.73 16.15
CA GLY A 320 -3.47 8.95 16.17
C GLY A 320 -4.26 9.15 14.88
N LYS A 321 -5.05 10.21 14.84
CA LYS A 321 -5.90 10.53 13.70
C LYS A 321 -5.05 10.98 12.50
N MET A 322 -5.23 10.33 11.35
CA MET A 322 -4.36 10.56 10.19
C MET A 322 -4.57 11.93 9.54
N ASN A 323 -5.76 12.50 9.65
CA ASN A 323 -6.06 13.86 9.18
C ASN A 323 -5.39 14.95 10.04
N GLU A 324 -4.96 14.63 11.25
CA GLU A 324 -4.23 15.51 12.16
C GLU A 324 -2.70 15.32 12.04
N MET A 325 -2.26 14.25 11.38
CA MET A 325 -0.86 13.91 11.22
C MET A 325 -0.21 14.67 10.05
N HIS A 326 1.04 15.11 10.25
CA HIS A 326 1.81 15.78 9.20
C HIS A 326 2.12 14.81 8.04
N PRO A 327 2.03 15.21 6.76
CA PRO A 327 2.21 14.30 5.62
C PRO A 327 3.56 13.57 5.59
N SER A 328 4.62 14.14 6.18
CA SER A 328 5.93 13.48 6.30
C SER A 328 5.90 12.17 7.09
N ASP A 329 4.89 12.02 7.96
CA ASP A 329 4.80 10.95 8.93
C ASP A 329 3.91 9.81 8.43
N TYR A 330 3.19 10.01 7.31
CA TYR A 330 2.35 8.96 6.70
C TYR A 330 3.16 7.70 6.33
N LYS A 331 4.44 7.87 5.99
CA LYS A 331 5.34 6.73 5.71
C LYS A 331 5.60 5.86 6.94
N LEU A 332 5.36 6.39 8.14
CA LEU A 332 5.55 5.70 9.42
C LEU A 332 4.36 4.83 9.80
N ILE A 333 3.22 4.97 9.15
CA ILE A 333 2.00 4.20 9.41
C ILE A 333 2.16 2.81 8.80
N THR A 334 2.88 1.93 9.50
CA THR A 334 3.11 0.55 9.06
C THR A 334 3.12 -0.39 10.25
N ALA A 335 2.82 -1.66 9.99
CA ALA A 335 2.94 -2.73 10.98
C ALA A 335 4.34 -2.85 11.60
N SER A 336 5.40 -2.53 10.86
CA SER A 336 6.77 -2.56 11.39
C SER A 336 6.99 -1.55 12.52
N ASN A 337 6.30 -0.41 12.46
CA ASN A 337 6.40 0.67 13.43
C ASN A 337 5.38 0.55 14.57
N MET A 338 4.51 -0.46 14.52
CA MET A 338 3.60 -0.78 15.63
C MET A 338 4.26 -1.52 16.79
N ARG A 339 5.50 -2.00 16.62
CA ARG A 339 6.19 -2.74 17.68
C ARG A 339 6.35 -1.80 18.87
N SER A 340 5.65 -2.11 19.96
CA SER A 340 5.70 -1.37 21.21
C SER A 340 7.15 -1.09 21.58
N ALA A 341 7.41 0.13 22.06
CA ALA A 341 8.55 0.41 22.91
C ALA A 341 8.59 -0.68 23.99
N SER A 342 9.42 -1.71 23.79
CA SER A 342 9.86 -2.56 24.87
C SER A 342 10.33 -1.61 25.95
N LYS A 343 9.72 -1.68 27.13
CA LYS A 343 10.09 -0.87 28.29
C LYS A 343 11.62 -0.87 28.40
N ASN A 344 12.26 0.21 27.96
CA ASN A 344 13.65 0.50 28.24
C ASN A 344 13.74 0.98 29.70
N THR A 345 13.24 0.18 30.64
CA THR A 345 13.73 0.20 32.01
C THR A 345 15.13 -0.40 31.97
N ARG A 346 16.10 0.43 31.57
CA ARG A 346 17.48 0.25 32.00
C ARG A 346 17.43 0.12 33.52
N LYS A 347 17.61 -1.09 34.03
CA LYS A 347 17.95 -1.31 35.45
C LYS A 347 19.19 -0.46 35.71
N ARG A 348 19.02 0.73 36.30
CA ARG A 348 20.11 1.46 36.94
C ARG A 348 20.62 0.52 38.03
N LYS A 349 21.79 -0.08 37.81
CA LYS A 349 22.55 -0.72 38.88
C LYS A 349 22.82 0.37 39.91
N ILE A 350 22.24 0.23 41.09
CA ILE A 350 22.63 0.98 42.28
C ILE A 350 24.02 0.42 42.65
N PRO A 351 25.07 1.24 42.76
CA PRO A 351 26.34 0.77 43.28
C PRO A 351 26.20 0.46 44.77
N CYS A 352 26.71 -0.70 45.20
CA CYS A 352 26.90 -1.04 46.60
C CYS A 352 27.98 -0.19 47.26
#